data_AF-A0A5E4K2X8-F1
#
_entry.id   AF-A0A5E4K2X8-F1
#
_cell.length_a   1.000
_cell.length_b   1.000
_cell.length_c   1.000
_cell.angle_alpha   90.00
_cell.angle_beta   90.00
_cell.angle_gamma   90.00
#
_symmetry.space_group_name_H-M   'P 1'
#
loop_
_entity.id
_entity.type
_entity.pdbx_description
1 polymer ?
#
loop_
_entity_poly.entity_id
_entity_poly.type
_entity_poly.pdbx_seq_one_letter_code
_entity_poly.pdbx_strand_id
1 'polypeptide(L)'
;MGALEQITNMKRQGISDEEIYNNLSQQGISPREINDAMKQAQIKNAVSSSGEMEEGMQPSMMPEGEPPAPEDEGVYQPQQQYAPQQTYQPRTYEEQPQYAPSVQEEYQPQQYAPQESYAPSMGTDTDTIIEIADQIFSEKIKKFQNQIDASSESNALLQSRLENVSERLKKIETMIDKLQIAILEKVGSYGQNLESVKKEMSMMQDSFSKMVSPQRQTEIRKQPQENYAPQKENEFMPDEFKTLQKKISKK
;
A
#
# COMPACT_ATOMS: atom_id res chain seq x y z
N MET A 1 -16.46 15.38 -21.66
CA MET A 1 -15.34 14.55 -21.14
C MET A 1 -14.75 15.30 -19.97
N GLY A 2 -14.56 14.64 -18.82
CA GLY A 2 -13.98 15.30 -17.64
C GLY A 2 -12.47 15.49 -17.77
N ALA A 3 -11.90 16.47 -17.06
CA ALA A 3 -10.48 16.77 -17.07
C ALA A 3 -9.62 15.52 -16.73
N LEU A 4 -10.07 14.70 -15.79
CA LEU A 4 -9.41 13.45 -15.39
C LEU A 4 -9.22 12.46 -16.55
N GLU A 5 -10.25 12.30 -17.38
CA GLU A 5 -10.25 11.34 -18.49
C GLU A 5 -9.31 11.80 -19.61
N GLN A 6 -9.32 13.11 -19.90
CA GLN A 6 -8.41 13.72 -20.87
C GLN A 6 -6.95 13.60 -20.41
N ILE A 7 -6.65 13.91 -19.13
CA ILE A 7 -5.32 13.75 -18.55
C ILE A 7 -4.83 12.30 -18.67
N THR A 8 -5.70 11.35 -18.32
CA THR A 8 -5.34 9.92 -18.38
C THR A 8 -5.02 9.48 -19.81
N ASN A 9 -5.78 9.97 -20.80
CA ASN A 9 -5.55 9.67 -22.20
C ASN A 9 -4.25 10.33 -22.72
N MET A 10 -4.02 11.60 -22.40
CA MET A 10 -2.79 12.30 -22.78
C MET A 10 -1.53 11.68 -22.14
N LYS A 11 -1.62 11.25 -20.86
CA LYS A 11 -0.53 10.50 -20.22
C LYS A 11 -0.25 9.16 -20.89
N ARG A 12 -1.28 8.45 -21.32
CA ARG A 12 -1.11 7.19 -22.09
C ARG A 12 -0.48 7.42 -23.45
N GLN A 13 -0.64 8.60 -24.03
CA GLN A 13 0.02 9.03 -25.27
C GLN A 13 1.46 9.51 -25.05
N GLY A 14 1.95 9.55 -23.81
CA GLY A 14 3.31 9.98 -23.48
C GLY A 14 3.50 11.51 -23.48
N ILE A 15 2.42 12.28 -23.45
CA ILE A 15 2.48 13.75 -23.40
C ILE A 15 2.98 14.17 -22.01
N SER A 16 3.84 15.19 -21.97
CA SER A 16 4.42 15.70 -20.73
C SER A 16 3.38 16.44 -19.86
N ASP A 17 3.57 16.44 -18.53
CA ASP A 17 2.65 17.06 -17.58
C ASP A 17 2.47 18.58 -17.84
N GLU A 18 3.50 19.27 -18.33
CA GLU A 18 3.45 20.69 -18.72
C GLU A 18 2.62 20.94 -19.98
N GLU A 19 2.76 20.09 -21.00
CA GLU A 19 1.96 20.16 -22.22
C GLU A 19 0.49 19.84 -21.95
N ILE A 20 0.22 18.87 -21.06
CA ILE A 20 -1.14 18.55 -20.59
C ILE A 20 -1.75 19.78 -19.93
N TYR A 21 -1.00 20.46 -19.07
CA TYR A 21 -1.46 21.68 -18.39
C TYR A 21 -1.80 22.79 -19.40
N ASN A 22 -0.94 23.03 -20.38
CA ASN A 22 -1.15 24.05 -21.41
C ASN A 22 -2.35 23.73 -22.32
N ASN A 23 -2.53 22.46 -22.71
CA ASN A 23 -3.67 22.04 -23.53
C ASN A 23 -5.00 22.17 -22.79
N LEU A 24 -5.05 21.77 -21.52
CA LEU A 24 -6.28 21.85 -20.71
C LEU A 24 -6.61 23.31 -20.32
N SER A 25 -5.58 24.13 -20.07
CA SER A 25 -5.76 25.56 -19.83
C SER A 25 -6.30 26.28 -21.07
N GLN A 26 -5.85 25.91 -22.28
CA GLN A 26 -6.40 26.43 -23.54
C GLN A 26 -7.86 26.01 -23.78
N GLN A 27 -8.27 24.87 -23.21
CA GLN A 27 -9.66 24.41 -23.23
C GLN A 27 -10.53 25.09 -22.17
N GLY A 28 -9.99 26.05 -21.42
CA GLY A 28 -10.72 26.82 -20.41
C GLY A 28 -10.92 26.10 -19.08
N ILE A 29 -10.23 24.98 -18.85
CA ILE A 29 -10.31 24.24 -17.59
C ILE A 29 -9.50 25.01 -16.53
N SER A 30 -10.08 25.16 -15.35
CA SER A 30 -9.44 25.93 -14.29
C SER A 30 -8.13 25.28 -13.81
N PRO A 31 -7.09 26.07 -13.46
CA PRO A 31 -5.84 25.55 -12.90
C PRO A 31 -6.02 24.61 -11.70
N ARG A 32 -7.05 24.87 -10.88
CA ARG A 32 -7.37 24.06 -9.70
C ARG A 32 -7.89 22.68 -10.10
N GLU A 33 -8.78 22.63 -11.08
CA GLU A 33 -9.38 21.39 -11.58
C GLU A 33 -8.33 20.53 -12.32
N ILE A 34 -7.43 21.15 -13.08
CA ILE A 34 -6.29 20.45 -13.71
C ILE A 34 -5.42 19.79 -12.63
N ASN A 35 -5.05 20.54 -11.59
CA ASN A 35 -4.20 20.02 -10.51
C ASN A 35 -4.87 18.87 -9.73
N ASP A 36 -6.16 18.98 -9.45
CA ASP A 36 -6.90 17.93 -8.74
C ASP A 36 -7.00 16.65 -9.60
N ALA A 37 -7.34 16.81 -10.87
CA ALA A 37 -7.43 15.71 -11.82
C ALA A 37 -6.08 15.03 -12.10
N MET A 38 -4.97 15.79 -12.12
CA MET A 38 -3.61 15.25 -12.24
C MET A 38 -3.24 14.36 -11.04
N LYS A 39 -3.55 14.79 -9.82
CA LYS A 39 -3.32 14.00 -8.60
C LYS A 39 -4.14 12.72 -8.61
N GLN A 40 -5.43 12.82 -8.97
CA GLN A 40 -6.31 11.65 -9.07
C GLN A 40 -5.81 10.66 -10.13
N ALA A 41 -5.32 11.13 -11.29
CA ALA A 41 -4.75 10.28 -12.33
C ALA A 41 -3.48 9.54 -11.84
N GLN A 42 -2.59 10.23 -11.12
CA GLN A 42 -1.37 9.62 -10.55
C GLN A 42 -1.71 8.52 -9.54
N ILE A 43 -2.66 8.77 -8.63
CA ILE A 43 -3.11 7.78 -7.65
C ILE A 43 -3.69 6.57 -8.37
N LYS A 44 -4.56 6.79 -9.37
CA LYS A 44 -5.17 5.70 -10.13
C LYS A 44 -4.13 4.82 -10.83
N ASN A 45 -3.11 5.43 -11.44
CA ASN A 45 -2.02 4.68 -12.08
C ASN A 45 -1.18 3.88 -11.06
N ALA A 46 -0.87 4.45 -9.90
CA ALA A 46 -0.13 3.76 -8.85
C ALA A 46 -0.90 2.55 -8.29
N VAL A 47 -2.21 2.71 -8.10
CA VAL A 47 -3.09 1.62 -7.63
C VAL A 47 -3.22 0.52 -8.69
N SER A 48 -3.37 0.87 -9.97
CA SER A 48 -3.43 -0.11 -11.06
C SER A 48 -2.10 -0.85 -11.29
N SER A 49 -0.96 -0.17 -11.10
CA SER A 49 0.37 -0.80 -11.25
C SER A 49 0.71 -1.77 -10.13
N SER A 50 -0.01 -1.73 -9.01
CA SER A 50 0.24 -2.60 -7.85
C SER A 50 -0.57 -3.91 -7.88
N GLY A 51 -1.41 -4.12 -8.91
CA GLY A 51 -2.32 -5.26 -9.01
C GLY A 51 -1.85 -6.43 -9.88
N GLU A 52 -0.67 -6.36 -10.51
CA GLU A 52 -0.23 -7.36 -11.52
C GLU A 52 1.05 -8.13 -11.15
N MET A 53 1.53 -8.08 -9.89
CA MET A 53 2.73 -8.82 -9.45
C MET A 53 2.44 -9.83 -8.33
N GLU A 54 1.43 -10.68 -8.50
CA GLU A 54 1.14 -11.77 -7.56
C GLU A 54 1.02 -13.13 -8.28
N GLU A 55 2.08 -13.54 -8.97
CA GLU A 55 2.26 -14.94 -9.39
C GLU A 55 3.77 -15.27 -9.36
N GLY A 56 4.26 -15.85 -8.25
CA GLY A 56 5.51 -16.62 -8.31
C GLY A 56 6.60 -16.41 -7.24
N MET A 57 6.34 -15.84 -6.06
CA MET A 57 7.36 -15.84 -5.01
C MET A 57 7.38 -17.17 -4.24
N GLN A 58 8.38 -18.00 -4.55
CA GLN A 58 8.69 -19.25 -3.87
C GLN A 58 9.15 -19.00 -2.41
N PRO A 59 8.73 -19.82 -1.44
CA PRO A 59 9.11 -19.65 -0.05
C PRO A 59 10.56 -20.08 0.19
N SER A 60 11.37 -19.17 0.73
CA SER A 60 12.72 -19.48 1.20
C SER A 60 12.66 -20.22 2.53
N MET A 61 13.28 -21.40 2.59
CA MET A 61 13.51 -22.17 3.81
C MET A 61 14.67 -21.54 4.58
N MET A 62 14.45 -21.18 5.85
CA MET A 62 15.48 -20.67 6.75
C MET A 62 15.83 -21.74 7.79
N PRO A 63 17.12 -22.01 8.07
CA PRO A 63 17.54 -23.05 8.99
C PRO A 63 17.40 -22.64 10.46
N GLU A 64 17.02 -23.63 11.24
CA GLU A 64 16.77 -23.67 12.67
C GLU A 64 18.01 -23.27 13.50
N GLY A 65 17.85 -22.27 14.38
CA GLY A 65 18.87 -21.78 15.31
C GLY A 65 18.26 -21.47 16.68
N GLU A 66 19.00 -21.82 17.72
CA GLU A 66 18.64 -22.05 19.14
C GLU A 66 17.83 -20.94 19.87
N PRO A 67 17.07 -21.32 20.94
CA PRO A 67 16.32 -20.39 21.78
C PRO A 67 17.17 -19.79 22.94
N PRO A 68 17.08 -18.48 23.22
CA PRO A 68 17.51 -17.92 24.50
C PRO A 68 16.38 -17.96 25.55
N ALA A 69 16.81 -18.09 26.80
CA ALA A 69 16.04 -18.29 28.03
C ALA A 69 15.16 -17.08 28.45
N PRO A 70 14.16 -17.30 29.33
CA PRO A 70 13.26 -16.25 29.82
C PRO A 70 13.75 -15.60 31.13
N GLU A 71 13.79 -14.28 31.13
CA GLU A 71 13.83 -13.36 32.29
C GLU A 71 12.95 -12.15 31.87
N ASP A 72 12.13 -11.47 32.66
CA ASP A 72 11.66 -11.52 34.04
C ASP A 72 10.40 -10.62 34.05
N GLU A 73 9.43 -10.90 34.91
CA GLU A 73 8.14 -10.20 35.00
C GLU A 73 8.28 -8.77 35.55
N GLY A 74 8.23 -7.78 34.65
CA GLY A 74 8.16 -6.36 35.00
C GLY A 74 6.75 -5.78 34.88
N VAL A 75 6.07 -5.63 36.01
CA VAL A 75 4.77 -4.95 36.20
C VAL A 75 4.84 -3.50 35.68
N TYR A 76 4.05 -3.16 34.67
CA TYR A 76 3.85 -1.78 34.22
C TYR A 76 2.50 -1.23 34.67
N GLN A 77 2.55 -0.23 35.55
CA GLN A 77 1.43 0.66 35.89
C GLN A 77 1.20 1.68 34.76
N PRO A 78 -0.06 2.06 34.45
CA PRO A 78 -0.36 3.13 33.51
C PRO A 78 -0.29 4.49 34.23
N GLN A 79 0.73 5.30 33.95
CA GLN A 79 0.73 6.71 34.31
C GLN A 79 0.00 7.52 33.24
N GLN A 80 -1.19 8.00 33.58
CA GLN A 80 -1.85 9.07 32.86
C GLN A 80 -1.10 10.38 33.11
N GLN A 81 -0.54 10.96 32.05
CA GLN A 81 -0.03 12.32 32.09
C GLN A 81 -0.91 13.18 31.17
N TYR A 82 -1.79 13.96 31.81
CA TYR A 82 -2.58 15.01 31.18
C TYR A 82 -1.63 16.11 30.68
N ALA A 83 -1.59 16.33 29.37
CA ALA A 83 -1.03 17.53 28.77
C ALA A 83 -2.13 18.59 28.58
N PRO A 84 -1.84 19.88 28.84
CA PRO A 84 -2.82 20.94 28.73
C PRO A 84 -3.22 21.21 27.27
N GLN A 85 -4.53 21.37 27.05
CA GLN A 85 -5.11 21.87 25.80
C GLN A 85 -4.54 23.25 25.48
N GLN A 86 -3.89 23.38 24.32
CA GLN A 86 -3.71 24.67 23.68
C GLN A 86 -5.00 25.03 22.94
N THR A 87 -5.68 26.05 23.47
CA THR A 87 -6.79 26.74 22.83
C THR A 87 -6.29 27.39 21.53
N TYR A 88 -6.74 26.88 20.39
CA TYR A 88 -6.56 27.52 19.10
C TYR A 88 -7.34 28.85 19.09
N GLN A 89 -6.62 29.97 19.04
CA GLN A 89 -7.21 31.25 18.67
C GLN A 89 -7.47 31.27 17.16
N PRO A 90 -8.64 31.74 16.70
CA PRO A 90 -8.88 31.97 15.28
C PRO A 90 -8.04 33.16 14.80
N ARG A 91 -7.09 32.92 13.89
CA ARG A 91 -6.43 33.98 13.14
C ARG A 91 -7.46 34.64 12.22
N THR A 92 -7.73 35.89 12.51
CA THR A 92 -8.35 36.88 11.62
C THR A 92 -7.50 36.99 10.36
N TYR A 93 -8.10 36.74 9.19
CA TYR A 93 -7.46 36.96 7.90
C TYR A 93 -7.52 38.47 7.60
N GLU A 94 -6.35 39.09 7.52
CA GLU A 94 -6.17 40.43 6.98
C GLU A 94 -6.51 40.46 5.49
N GLU A 95 -7.17 41.56 5.11
CA GLU A 95 -7.57 41.92 3.76
C GLU A 95 -6.40 41.84 2.76
N GLN A 96 -6.61 41.12 1.66
CA GLN A 96 -5.80 41.28 0.45
C GLN A 96 -6.17 42.60 -0.23
N PRO A 97 -5.18 43.40 -0.68
CA PRO A 97 -5.44 44.56 -1.52
C PRO A 97 -5.95 44.12 -2.90
N GLN A 98 -7.12 44.66 -3.26
CA GLN A 98 -7.68 44.66 -4.61
C GLN A 98 -6.65 45.17 -5.62
N TYR A 99 -6.23 44.30 -6.55
CA TYR A 99 -5.62 44.74 -7.80
C TYR A 99 -6.71 45.23 -8.74
N ALA A 100 -6.61 46.50 -9.12
CA ALA A 100 -7.45 47.16 -10.11
C ALA A 100 -7.20 46.58 -11.52
N PRO A 101 -8.23 46.47 -12.38
CA PRO A 101 -8.08 46.13 -13.78
C PRO A 101 -7.73 47.39 -14.60
N SER A 102 -6.55 47.42 -15.24
CA SER A 102 -6.19 48.46 -16.20
C SER A 102 -6.46 47.99 -17.64
N VAL A 103 -7.54 48.54 -18.19
CA VAL A 103 -7.73 49.13 -19.52
C VAL A 103 -7.11 48.44 -20.75
N GLN A 104 -7.98 47.76 -21.51
CA GLN A 104 -8.21 47.81 -22.96
C GLN A 104 -7.21 48.63 -23.81
N GLU A 105 -6.40 47.94 -24.61
CA GLU A 105 -5.61 48.55 -25.70
C GLU A 105 -6.34 48.37 -27.04
N GLU A 106 -6.61 49.52 -27.66
CA GLU A 106 -7.36 49.72 -28.89
C GLU A 106 -6.41 49.62 -30.09
N TYR A 107 -6.75 48.74 -31.04
CA TYR A 107 -6.05 48.59 -32.32
C TYR A 107 -6.23 49.85 -33.18
N GLN A 108 -5.15 50.59 -33.43
CA GLN A 108 -5.07 51.63 -34.46
C GLN A 108 -4.12 51.16 -35.61
N PRO A 109 -4.53 51.28 -36.89
CA PRO A 109 -3.73 50.87 -38.02
C PRO A 109 -2.67 51.92 -38.38
N GLN A 110 -1.44 51.44 -38.59
CA GLN A 110 -0.26 52.25 -38.88
C GLN A 110 -0.27 52.70 -40.35
N GLN A 111 -0.41 54.00 -40.57
CA GLN A 111 -0.33 54.66 -41.87
C GLN A 111 1.10 55.21 -42.08
N TYR A 112 1.64 54.92 -43.27
CA TYR A 112 2.97 55.28 -43.74
C TYR A 112 3.16 56.81 -43.86
N ALA A 113 4.20 57.36 -43.23
CA ALA A 113 4.79 58.65 -43.62
C ALA A 113 6.29 58.70 -43.22
N PRO A 114 7.19 59.11 -44.13
CA PRO A 114 8.62 59.26 -43.85
C PRO A 114 8.95 60.71 -43.49
N GLN A 115 9.71 60.94 -42.42
CA GLN A 115 10.48 62.17 -42.32
C GLN A 115 11.69 62.05 -41.40
N GLU A 116 12.86 62.24 -41.99
CA GLU A 116 14.11 62.55 -41.31
C GLU A 116 13.94 63.73 -40.35
N SER A 117 14.37 63.56 -39.11
CA SER A 117 14.64 64.67 -38.21
C SER A 117 15.55 64.17 -37.08
N TYR A 118 16.84 64.46 -37.22
CA TYR A 118 17.86 64.37 -36.17
C TYR A 118 17.39 65.19 -34.96
N ALA A 119 16.87 64.52 -33.93
CA ALA A 119 16.69 65.08 -32.60
C ALA A 119 17.86 64.60 -31.71
N PRO A 120 18.48 65.49 -30.91
CA PRO A 120 19.59 65.11 -30.05
C PRO A 120 19.10 64.11 -29.00
N SER A 121 19.76 62.96 -29.00
CA SER A 121 19.68 61.96 -27.93
C SER A 121 19.97 62.65 -26.60
N MET A 122 18.91 62.89 -25.82
CA MET A 122 19.00 63.00 -24.37
C MET A 122 19.49 61.64 -23.89
N GLY A 123 20.82 61.50 -23.80
CA GLY A 123 21.46 60.31 -23.25
C GLY A 123 21.00 60.11 -21.83
N THR A 124 20.11 59.16 -21.60
CA THR A 124 20.11 58.44 -20.33
C THR A 124 21.50 57.83 -20.22
N ASP A 125 22.34 58.43 -19.37
CA ASP A 125 23.70 57.96 -19.12
C ASP A 125 23.67 56.46 -18.89
N THR A 126 24.34 55.70 -19.75
CA THR A 126 24.45 54.24 -19.65
C THR A 126 24.93 53.83 -18.27
N ASP A 127 25.73 54.67 -17.61
CA ASP A 127 26.23 54.47 -16.26
C ASP A 127 25.08 54.43 -15.22
N THR A 128 24.03 55.24 -15.40
CA THR A 128 22.85 55.20 -14.52
C THR A 128 22.03 53.92 -14.76
N ILE A 129 21.96 53.46 -16.01
CA ILE A 129 21.28 52.19 -16.35
C ILE A 129 22.05 51.00 -15.77
N ILE A 130 23.38 51.04 -15.82
CA ILE A 130 24.25 50.00 -15.24
C ILE A 130 24.12 49.97 -13.72
N GLU A 131 24.11 51.14 -13.05
CA GLU A 131 23.92 51.20 -11.60
C GLU A 131 22.57 50.64 -11.15
N ILE A 132 21.48 50.99 -11.85
CA ILE A 132 20.14 50.45 -11.58
C ILE A 132 20.13 48.93 -11.82
N ALA A 133 20.78 48.45 -12.89
CA ALA A 133 20.86 47.03 -13.20
C ALA A 133 21.63 46.25 -12.13
N ASP A 134 22.76 46.76 -11.66
CA ASP A 134 23.57 46.15 -10.61
C ASP A 134 22.84 46.10 -9.27
N GLN A 135 22.08 47.14 -8.95
CA GLN A 135 21.26 47.18 -7.74
C GLN A 135 20.13 46.14 -7.80
N ILE A 136 19.39 46.08 -8.91
CA ILE A 136 18.32 45.09 -9.11
C ILE A 136 18.89 43.67 -9.09
N PHE A 137 20.03 43.45 -9.75
CA PHE A 137 20.70 42.14 -9.80
C PHE A 137 21.14 41.70 -8.40
N SER A 138 21.77 42.58 -7.64
CA SER A 138 22.18 42.31 -6.25
C SER A 138 20.99 41.99 -5.35
N GLU A 139 19.88 42.73 -5.49
CA GLU A 139 18.66 42.46 -4.73
C GLU A 139 18.04 41.10 -5.10
N LYS A 140 18.01 40.75 -6.39
CA LYS A 140 17.49 39.46 -6.87
C LYS A 140 18.37 38.30 -6.42
N ILE A 141 19.70 38.43 -6.50
CA ILE A 141 20.65 37.43 -5.98
C ILE A 141 20.44 37.23 -4.48
N LYS A 142 20.32 38.32 -3.71
CA LYS A 142 20.10 38.21 -2.26
C LYS A 142 18.79 37.51 -1.92
N LYS A 143 17.70 37.80 -2.66
CA LYS A 143 16.43 37.07 -2.52
C LYS A 143 16.58 35.59 -2.87
N PHE A 144 17.32 35.27 -3.92
CA PHE A 144 17.59 33.89 -4.34
C PHE A 144 18.41 33.13 -3.29
N GLN A 145 19.45 33.75 -2.73
CA GLN A 145 20.23 33.19 -1.63
C GLN A 145 19.36 32.85 -0.42
N ASN A 146 18.50 33.79 0.00
CA ASN A 146 17.57 33.55 1.10
C ASN A 146 16.60 32.38 0.82
N GLN A 147 16.15 32.21 -0.43
CA GLN A 147 15.30 31.09 -0.81
C GLN A 147 16.06 29.76 -0.80
N ILE A 148 17.33 29.74 -1.22
CA ILE A 148 18.19 28.56 -1.13
C ILE A 148 18.40 28.17 0.33
N ASP A 149 18.68 29.14 1.20
CA ASP A 149 18.90 28.89 2.63
C ASP A 149 17.63 28.31 3.29
N ALA A 150 16.46 28.88 2.99
CA ALA A 150 15.18 28.35 3.46
C ALA A 150 14.88 26.93 2.92
N SER A 151 15.26 26.65 1.66
CA SER A 151 15.14 25.32 1.07
C SER A 151 16.07 24.30 1.74
N SER A 152 17.28 24.71 2.11
CA SER A 152 18.24 23.90 2.86
C SER A 152 17.70 23.53 4.25
N GLU A 153 17.13 24.49 4.98
CA GLU A 153 16.48 24.24 6.26
C GLU A 153 15.30 23.28 6.12
N SER A 154 14.46 23.46 5.09
CA SER A 154 13.37 22.54 4.77
C SER A 154 13.90 21.13 4.46
N ASN A 155 15.00 21.00 3.73
CA ASN A 155 15.61 19.70 3.45
C ASN A 155 16.11 19.02 4.72
N ALA A 156 16.75 19.76 5.63
CA ALA A 156 17.17 19.22 6.93
C ALA A 156 15.98 18.72 7.76
N LEU A 157 14.88 19.49 7.80
CA LEU A 157 13.66 19.11 8.50
C LEU A 157 12.98 17.89 7.85
N LEU A 158 12.95 17.82 6.51
CA LEU A 158 12.42 16.68 5.77
C LEU A 158 13.25 15.42 6.00
N GLN A 159 14.59 15.54 6.01
CA GLN A 159 15.48 14.42 6.33
C GLN A 159 15.21 13.86 7.73
N SER A 160 15.11 14.72 8.74
CA SER A 160 14.78 14.30 10.10
C SER A 160 13.41 13.61 10.19
N ARG A 161 12.40 14.13 9.48
CA ARG A 161 11.07 13.49 9.42
C ARG A 161 11.11 12.14 8.70
N LEU A 162 11.87 12.02 7.62
CA LEU A 162 12.05 10.77 6.88
C LEU A 162 12.73 9.71 7.74
N GLU A 163 13.76 10.10 8.50
CA GLU A 163 14.45 9.20 9.42
C GLU A 163 13.51 8.70 10.52
N ASN A 164 12.72 9.59 11.12
CA ASN A 164 11.71 9.19 12.10
C ASN A 164 10.64 8.24 11.52
N VAL A 165 10.19 8.50 10.29
CA VAL A 165 9.24 7.61 9.60
C VAL A 165 9.89 6.24 9.34
N SER A 166 11.16 6.21 8.93
CA SER A 166 11.91 4.96 8.72
C SER A 166 12.02 4.14 10.00
N GLU A 167 12.36 4.77 11.14
CA GLU A 167 12.41 4.09 12.44
C GLU A 167 11.05 3.54 12.86
N ARG A 168 9.97 4.31 12.66
CA ARG A 168 8.60 3.86 12.96
C ARG A 168 8.19 2.69 12.07
N LEU A 169 8.57 2.69 10.79
CA LEU A 169 8.31 1.59 9.87
C LEU A 169 9.05 0.31 10.30
N LYS A 170 10.33 0.39 10.67
CA LYS A 170 11.08 -0.76 11.23
C LYS A 170 10.40 -1.34 12.47
N LYS A 171 9.91 -0.47 13.37
CA LYS A 171 9.18 -0.92 14.56
C LYS A 171 7.86 -1.61 14.21
N ILE A 172 7.13 -1.10 13.21
CA ILE A 172 5.90 -1.73 12.70
C ILE A 172 6.21 -3.09 12.09
N GLU A 173 7.26 -3.20 11.28
CA GLU A 173 7.74 -4.46 10.71
C GLU A 173 8.02 -5.50 11.81
N THR A 174 8.79 -5.13 12.83
CA THR A 174 9.07 -6.04 13.97
C THR A 174 7.80 -6.43 14.74
N MET A 175 6.81 -5.55 14.86
CA MET A 175 5.53 -5.88 15.49
C MET A 175 4.71 -6.87 14.65
N ILE A 176 4.74 -6.72 13.32
CA ILE A 176 4.09 -7.64 12.39
C ILE A 176 4.75 -9.01 12.47
N ASP A 177 6.08 -9.09 12.48
CA ASP A 177 6.81 -10.36 12.61
C ASP A 177 6.43 -11.08 13.90
N LYS A 178 6.42 -10.36 15.04
CA LYS A 178 5.98 -10.92 16.34
C LYS A 178 4.53 -11.39 16.30
N LEU A 179 3.65 -10.64 15.63
CA LEU A 179 2.26 -11.02 15.50
C LEU A 179 2.11 -12.30 14.67
N GLN A 180 2.88 -12.44 13.58
CA GLN A 180 2.88 -13.65 12.76
C GLN A 180 3.37 -14.86 13.55
N ILE A 181 4.45 -14.73 14.31
CA ILE A 181 4.96 -15.79 15.20
C ILE A 181 3.89 -16.19 16.21
N ALA A 182 3.28 -15.22 16.90
CA ALA A 182 2.24 -15.48 17.90
C ALA A 182 1.01 -16.19 17.30
N ILE A 183 0.61 -15.83 16.07
CA ILE A 183 -0.47 -16.50 15.35
C ILE A 183 -0.08 -17.95 15.02
N LEU A 184 1.13 -18.18 14.51
CA LEU A 184 1.62 -19.53 14.18
C LEU A 184 1.69 -20.42 15.42
N GLU A 185 2.23 -19.92 16.54
CA GLU A 185 2.27 -20.61 17.82
C GLU A 185 0.86 -20.96 18.30
N LYS A 186 -0.08 -20.00 18.20
CA LYS A 186 -1.45 -20.22 18.65
C LYS A 186 -2.15 -21.27 17.78
N VAL A 187 -2.05 -21.19 16.45
CA VAL A 187 -2.62 -22.17 15.53
C VAL A 187 -1.98 -23.55 15.74
N GLY A 188 -0.66 -23.61 15.94
CA GLY A 188 0.06 -24.85 16.28
C GLY A 188 -0.46 -25.49 17.58
N SER A 189 -0.64 -24.68 18.63
CA SER A 189 -1.22 -25.14 19.91
C SER A 189 -2.65 -25.65 19.75
N TYR A 190 -3.48 -25.00 18.93
CA TYR A 190 -4.83 -25.47 18.61
C TYR A 190 -4.80 -26.80 17.86
N GLY A 191 -3.89 -26.97 16.90
CA GLY A 191 -3.70 -28.24 16.19
C GLY A 191 -3.32 -29.40 17.12
N GLN A 192 -2.38 -29.17 18.04
CA GLN A 192 -1.98 -30.16 19.04
C GLN A 192 -3.12 -30.52 20.01
N ASN A 193 -3.88 -29.51 20.46
CA ASN A 193 -5.06 -29.72 21.30
C ASN A 193 -6.14 -30.53 20.58
N LEU A 194 -6.41 -30.22 19.31
CA LEU A 194 -7.37 -30.96 18.49
C LEU A 194 -6.95 -32.42 18.28
N GLU A 195 -5.66 -32.68 18.04
CA GLU A 195 -5.15 -34.04 17.90
C GLU A 195 -5.25 -34.82 19.22
N SER A 196 -5.00 -34.16 20.36
CA SER A 196 -5.17 -34.76 21.69
C SER A 196 -6.64 -35.11 21.94
N VAL A 197 -7.57 -34.20 21.67
CA VAL A 197 -9.02 -34.44 21.76
C VAL A 197 -9.45 -35.58 20.84
N LYS A 198 -8.96 -35.64 19.60
CA LYS A 198 -9.25 -36.72 18.67
C LYS A 198 -8.75 -38.07 19.19
N LYS A 199 -7.55 -38.12 19.77
CA LYS A 199 -6.99 -39.34 20.37
C LYS A 199 -7.82 -39.80 21.57
N GLU A 200 -8.21 -38.89 22.45
CA GLU A 200 -9.11 -39.19 23.57
C GLU A 200 -10.47 -39.70 23.09
N MET A 201 -11.04 -39.05 22.07
CA MET A 201 -12.30 -39.47 21.47
C MET A 201 -12.20 -40.87 20.86
N SER A 202 -11.08 -41.20 20.19
CA SER A 202 -10.80 -42.54 19.66
C SER A 202 -10.72 -43.58 20.78
N MET A 203 -10.00 -43.28 21.87
CA MET A 203 -9.90 -44.17 23.03
C MET A 203 -11.25 -44.38 23.73
N MET A 204 -12.09 -43.35 23.79
CA MET A 204 -13.46 -43.47 24.31
C MET A 204 -14.33 -44.34 23.39
N GLN A 205 -14.23 -44.17 22.07
CA GLN A 205 -14.93 -45.02 21.09
C GLN A 205 -14.50 -46.50 21.21
N ASP A 206 -13.21 -46.76 21.37
CA ASP A 206 -12.69 -48.12 21.58
C ASP A 206 -13.19 -48.72 22.89
N SER A 207 -13.22 -47.92 23.97
CA SER A 207 -13.72 -48.35 25.28
C SER A 207 -15.21 -48.64 25.23
N PHE A 208 -16.00 -47.80 24.55
CA PHE A 208 -17.42 -48.02 24.34
C PHE A 208 -17.68 -49.26 23.49
N SER A 209 -16.91 -49.45 22.41
CA SER A 209 -16.97 -50.64 21.56
C SER A 209 -16.69 -51.91 22.35
N LYS A 210 -15.67 -51.89 23.22
CA LYS A 210 -15.34 -53.00 24.13
C LYS A 210 -16.38 -53.23 25.22
N MET A 211 -17.08 -52.20 25.69
CA MET A 211 -18.13 -52.36 26.71
C MET A 211 -19.45 -52.90 26.13
N VAL A 212 -19.79 -52.51 24.89
CA VAL A 212 -21.03 -52.95 24.22
C VAL A 212 -20.88 -54.36 23.60
N SER A 213 -19.67 -54.78 23.23
CA SER A 213 -19.40 -56.10 22.64
C SER A 213 -19.69 -57.32 23.54
N PRO A 214 -19.38 -57.35 24.86
CA PRO A 214 -19.56 -58.53 25.70
C PRO A 214 -21.01 -59.04 25.73
N GLN A 215 -21.99 -58.15 25.67
CA GLN A 215 -23.40 -58.54 25.70
C GLN A 215 -23.87 -59.29 24.44
N ARG A 216 -23.16 -59.15 23.30
CA ARG A 216 -23.44 -59.95 22.08
C ARG A 216 -22.65 -61.26 22.00
N GLN A 217 -21.52 -61.37 22.71
CA GLN A 217 -20.67 -62.57 22.64
C GLN A 217 -21.08 -63.67 23.62
N THR A 218 -21.79 -63.34 24.70
CA THR A 218 -22.25 -64.36 25.68
C THR A 218 -23.32 -65.30 25.14
N GLU A 219 -24.06 -64.95 24.08
CA GLU A 219 -25.07 -65.84 23.48
C GLU A 219 -24.51 -66.80 22.42
N ILE A 220 -23.31 -66.56 21.87
CA ILE A 220 -22.77 -67.37 20.75
C ILE A 220 -21.80 -68.46 21.22
N ARG A 221 -21.28 -68.41 22.47
CA ARG A 221 -20.24 -69.35 22.94
C ARG A 221 -20.76 -70.65 23.59
N LYS A 222 -22.05 -70.94 23.48
CA LYS A 222 -22.65 -72.24 23.85
C LYS A 222 -23.27 -72.93 22.62
N GLN A 223 -22.46 -73.27 21.63
CA GLN A 223 -22.77 -74.42 20.78
C GLN A 223 -21.55 -75.35 20.70
N PRO A 224 -21.71 -76.65 20.99
CA PRO A 224 -20.65 -77.64 20.80
C PRO A 224 -20.26 -77.72 19.33
N GLN A 225 -18.99 -78.00 19.08
CA GLN A 225 -18.47 -78.40 17.78
C GLN A 225 -19.20 -79.65 17.27
N GLU A 226 -20.26 -79.48 16.47
CA GLU A 226 -20.69 -80.54 15.57
C GLU A 226 -19.91 -80.44 14.26
N ASN A 227 -19.00 -81.39 14.17
CA ASN A 227 -18.44 -82.04 13.00
C ASN A 227 -19.26 -81.83 11.70
N TYR A 228 -18.81 -80.95 10.81
CA TYR A 228 -19.24 -80.94 9.42
C TYR A 228 -18.05 -81.12 8.48
N ALA A 229 -18.17 -82.18 7.69
CA ALA A 229 -17.25 -82.62 6.66
C ALA A 229 -17.03 -81.55 5.57
N PRO A 230 -15.88 -81.59 4.86
CA PRO A 230 -15.59 -80.64 3.79
C PRO A 230 -16.43 -80.99 2.55
N GLN A 231 -17.50 -80.23 2.30
CA GLN A 231 -18.13 -80.22 0.99
C GLN A 231 -17.39 -79.25 0.08
N LYS A 232 -16.83 -79.83 -0.99
CA LYS A 232 -16.30 -79.15 -2.16
C LYS A 232 -17.41 -78.40 -2.89
N GLU A 233 -16.98 -77.40 -3.66
CA GLU A 233 -17.64 -76.84 -4.83
C GLU A 233 -18.94 -76.04 -4.61
N ASN A 234 -18.88 -74.72 -4.78
CA ASN A 234 -19.01 -74.20 -6.14
C ASN A 234 -18.62 -72.72 -6.21
N GLU A 235 -17.80 -72.43 -7.21
CA GLU A 235 -17.52 -71.10 -7.73
C GLU A 235 -18.85 -70.44 -8.12
N PHE A 236 -19.24 -69.41 -7.38
CA PHE A 236 -20.20 -68.44 -7.89
C PHE A 236 -19.61 -67.05 -7.69
N MET A 237 -18.60 -66.76 -8.52
CA MET A 237 -18.21 -65.38 -8.78
C MET A 237 -19.11 -64.87 -9.91
N PRO A 238 -20.03 -63.92 -9.66
CA PRO A 238 -20.74 -63.25 -10.74
C PRO A 238 -19.72 -62.48 -11.60
N ASP A 239 -19.77 -62.68 -12.91
CA ASP A 239 -18.83 -62.12 -13.90
C ASP A 239 -18.73 -60.59 -13.88
N GLU A 240 -19.64 -59.89 -13.20
CA GLU A 240 -19.64 -58.43 -13.08
C GLU A 240 -18.52 -57.87 -12.19
N PHE A 241 -17.89 -58.67 -11.32
CA PHE A 241 -16.81 -58.19 -10.45
C PHE A 241 -15.42 -58.19 -11.10
N LYS A 242 -15.21 -58.96 -12.17
CA LYS A 242 -13.92 -58.99 -12.89
C LYS A 242 -13.73 -57.76 -13.79
N THR A 243 -14.81 -57.10 -14.21
CA THR A 243 -14.76 -55.93 -15.10
C THR A 243 -14.42 -54.62 -14.36
N LEU A 244 -14.69 -54.54 -13.06
CA LEU A 244 -14.43 -53.35 -12.25
C LEU A 244 -12.97 -53.23 -11.80
N GLN A 245 -12.28 -54.33 -11.49
CA GLN A 245 -10.85 -54.25 -11.14
C GLN A 245 -9.96 -53.85 -12.33
N LYS A 246 -10.37 -54.14 -13.57
CA LYS A 246 -9.57 -53.78 -14.76
C LYS A 246 -9.62 -52.28 -15.10
N LYS A 247 -10.59 -51.52 -14.58
CA LYS A 247 -10.71 -50.06 -14.79
C LYS A 247 -9.95 -49.21 -13.77
N ILE A 248 -9.58 -49.76 -12.62
CA ILE A 248 -8.90 -49.00 -11.56
C ILE A 248 -7.36 -49.04 -11.72
N SER A 249 -6.81 -50.03 -12.43
CA SER A 249 -5.37 -50.16 -12.67
C SER A 249 -4.83 -49.33 -13.85
N LYS A 250 -5.61 -48.42 -14.45
CA LYS A 250 -5.22 -47.62 -15.64
C LYS A 250 -5.34 -46.10 -15.45
N LYS A 251 -5.31 -45.61 -14.22
CA LYS A 251 -5.08 -44.19 -13.94
C LYS A 251 -3.87 -44.02 -13.05
#